data_AF-A0AA51M7L1-F1
#
_entry.id   AF-A0AA51M7L1-F1
#
_cell.length_a   1.000
_cell.length_b   1.000
_cell.length_c   1.000
_cell.angle_alpha   90.00
_cell.angle_beta   90.00
_cell.angle_gamma   90.00
#
_symmetry.space_group_name_H-M   'P 1'
#
loop_
_entity.id
_entity.type
_entity.pdbx_description
1 polymer ?
#
loop_
_entity_poly.entity_id
_entity_poly.type
_entity_poly.pdbx_seq_one_letter_code
_entity_poly.pdbx_strand_id
1 'polypeptide(L)'
;MNIGFRMTQHGPLFDGRAQAALREYVDDVEAEVAQEGERLVHKYMHEFFQHETGYYASHVRARARGSIYEVSDGGKVVYGPWLAGTGSRNFPRTRFKGYEHWRLAFQELEKNTDRIAERVFIPYLRRMK
;
A
#
# COMPACT_ATOMS: atom_id res chain seq x y z
N MET A 1 -42.60 -12.20 43.83
CA MET A 1 -42.50 -10.75 43.57
C MET A 1 -41.35 -10.56 42.59
N ASN A 2 -41.63 -10.09 41.38
CA ASN A 2 -40.62 -9.96 40.33
C ASN A 2 -40.39 -8.48 40.03
N ILE A 3 -39.14 -8.06 40.06
CA ILE A 3 -38.72 -6.74 39.59
C ILE A 3 -37.92 -6.97 38.31
N GLY A 4 -38.41 -6.42 37.20
CA GLY A 4 -37.69 -6.37 35.93
C GLY A 4 -37.21 -4.94 35.68
N PHE A 5 -35.97 -4.81 35.23
CA PHE A 5 -35.40 -3.54 34.78
C PHE A 5 -34.96 -3.66 33.32
N ARG A 6 -35.12 -2.57 32.57
CA ARG A 6 -34.65 -2.42 31.19
C ARG A 6 -33.66 -1.27 31.16
N MET A 7 -32.44 -1.54 30.73
CA MET A 7 -31.43 -0.53 30.49
C MET A 7 -31.31 -0.30 28.99
N THR A 8 -31.59 0.91 28.53
CA THR A 8 -31.38 1.34 27.14
C THR A 8 -30.13 2.22 27.09
N GLN A 9 -29.11 1.76 26.36
CA GLN A 9 -27.90 2.54 26.08
C GLN A 9 -27.96 3.07 24.64
N HIS A 10 -27.53 4.31 24.46
CA HIS A 10 -27.44 4.98 23.16
C HIS A 10 -26.04 5.58 23.00
N GLY A 11 -25.47 5.49 21.81
CA GLY A 11 -24.14 6.02 21.49
C GLY A 11 -23.38 5.14 20.49
N PRO A 12 -22.33 5.68 19.84
CA PRO A 12 -21.66 5.01 18.71
C PRO A 12 -21.16 3.59 18.99
N LEU A 13 -20.76 3.32 20.24
CA LEU A 13 -20.31 2.00 20.69
C LEU A 13 -21.44 0.97 20.80
N PHE A 14 -22.67 1.44 21.03
CA PHE A 14 -23.84 0.62 21.36
C PHE A 14 -24.88 0.56 20.23
N ASP A 15 -24.78 1.44 19.21
CA ASP A 15 -25.71 1.53 18.09
C ASP A 15 -25.13 1.07 16.73
N GLY A 16 -23.90 0.53 16.72
CA GLY A 16 -23.28 -0.03 15.52
C GLY A 16 -22.42 0.96 14.72
N ARG A 17 -22.48 2.27 15.03
CA ARG A 17 -21.71 3.29 14.28
C ARG A 17 -20.20 3.11 14.43
N ALA A 18 -19.72 2.71 15.61
CA ALA A 18 -18.29 2.47 15.82
C ALA A 18 -17.78 1.27 15.01
N GLN A 19 -18.56 0.18 14.93
CA GLN A 19 -18.22 -1.01 14.14
C GLN A 19 -18.26 -0.71 12.64
N ALA A 20 -19.18 0.13 12.18
CA ALA A 20 -19.18 0.61 10.80
C ALA A 20 -17.94 1.46 10.50
N ALA A 21 -17.65 2.44 11.36
CA ALA A 21 -16.47 3.30 11.22
C ALA A 21 -15.16 2.52 11.23
N LEU A 22 -15.03 1.48 12.05
CA LEU A 22 -13.83 0.65 12.08
C LEU A 22 -13.64 -0.18 10.81
N ARG A 23 -14.73 -0.69 10.21
CA ARG A 23 -14.66 -1.44 8.94
C ARG A 23 -14.21 -0.53 7.80
N GLU A 24 -14.85 0.63 7.68
CA GLU A 24 -14.47 1.64 6.68
C GLU A 24 -13.01 2.10 6.88
N TYR A 25 -12.57 2.25 8.13
CA TYR A 25 -11.17 2.55 8.43
C TYR A 25 -10.21 1.48 7.90
N VAL A 26 -10.50 0.19 8.11
CA VAL A 26 -9.65 -0.89 7.62
C VAL A 26 -9.58 -0.87 6.10
N ASP A 27 -10.73 -0.71 5.43
CA ASP A 27 -10.80 -0.64 3.96
C ASP A 27 -9.95 0.54 3.41
N ASP A 28 -10.01 1.70 4.06
CA ASP A 28 -9.23 2.88 3.69
C ASP A 28 -7.74 2.70 3.94
N VAL A 29 -7.36 2.06 5.05
CA VAL A 29 -5.94 1.75 5.33
C VAL A 29 -5.38 0.82 4.28
N GLU A 30 -6.10 -0.24 3.93
CA GLU A 30 -5.66 -1.17 2.90
C GLU A 30 -5.47 -0.49 1.54
N ALA A 31 -6.40 0.39 1.16
CA ALA A 31 -6.32 1.17 -0.07
C ALA A 31 -5.11 2.13 -0.06
N GLU A 32 -4.87 2.83 1.03
CA GLU A 32 -3.75 3.76 1.19
C GLU A 32 -2.39 3.03 1.19
N VAL A 33 -2.29 1.90 1.87
CA VAL A 33 -1.09 1.05 1.86
C VAL A 33 -0.81 0.54 0.44
N ALA A 34 -1.84 0.14 -0.30
CA ALA A 34 -1.68 -0.31 -1.68
C ALA A 34 -1.18 0.81 -2.60
N GLN A 35 -1.76 2.01 -2.48
CA GLN A 35 -1.33 3.18 -3.25
C GLN A 35 0.11 3.61 -2.91
N GLU A 36 0.48 3.59 -1.63
CA GLU A 36 1.86 3.87 -1.23
C GLU A 36 2.82 2.80 -1.75
N GLY A 37 2.40 1.53 -1.75
CA GLY A 37 3.15 0.45 -2.38
C GLY A 37 3.43 0.70 -3.86
N GLU A 38 2.41 1.07 -4.64
CA GLU A 38 2.59 1.48 -6.04
C GLU A 38 3.58 2.66 -6.15
N ARG A 39 3.41 3.72 -5.35
CA ARG A 39 4.32 4.88 -5.35
C ARG A 39 5.77 4.52 -5.06
N LEU A 40 6.01 3.65 -4.07
CA LEU A 40 7.35 3.21 -3.70
C LEU A 40 7.98 2.38 -4.81
N VAL A 41 7.22 1.51 -5.46
CA VAL A 41 7.72 0.76 -6.62
C VAL A 41 8.15 1.71 -7.72
N HIS A 42 7.31 2.70 -8.09
CA HIS A 42 7.68 3.73 -9.07
C HIS A 42 8.91 4.55 -8.66
N LYS A 43 9.01 4.96 -7.39
CA LYS A 43 10.18 5.67 -6.85
C LYS A 43 11.47 4.87 -7.08
N TYR A 44 11.48 3.59 -6.72
CA TYR A 44 12.66 2.76 -6.89
C TYR A 44 12.90 2.36 -8.35
N MET A 45 11.87 2.23 -9.19
CA MET A 45 12.05 2.09 -10.64
C MET A 45 12.81 3.30 -11.20
N HIS A 46 12.42 4.52 -10.81
CA HIS A 46 13.10 5.74 -11.22
C HIS A 46 14.55 5.82 -10.75
N GLU A 47 14.84 5.32 -9.54
CA GLU A 47 16.21 5.27 -8.99
C GLU A 47 17.08 4.21 -9.68
N PHE A 48 16.52 3.05 -10.04
CA PHE A 48 17.27 1.90 -10.55
C PHE A 48 17.34 1.86 -12.07
N PHE A 49 16.38 2.45 -12.79
CA PHE A 49 16.31 2.41 -14.24
C PHE A 49 16.84 3.71 -14.84
N GLN A 50 17.87 3.61 -15.66
CA GLN A 50 18.42 4.76 -16.40
C GLN A 50 17.62 5.08 -17.66
N HIS A 51 17.01 4.05 -18.25
CA HIS A 51 16.14 4.17 -19.42
C HIS A 51 14.75 3.65 -19.07
N GLU A 52 14.10 4.34 -18.16
CA GLU A 52 12.70 4.07 -17.84
C GLU A 52 11.84 4.42 -19.06
N THR A 53 11.41 3.42 -19.80
CA THR A 53 10.35 3.62 -20.80
C THR A 53 9.02 3.64 -20.06
N GLY A 54 8.11 4.56 -20.40
CA GLY A 54 6.77 4.63 -19.82
C GLY A 54 5.99 3.32 -19.87
N TYR A 55 6.39 2.38 -20.74
CA TYR A 55 5.91 1.00 -20.76
C TYR A 55 6.03 0.31 -19.39
N TYR A 56 7.20 0.26 -18.75
CA TYR A 56 7.36 -0.47 -17.48
C TYR A 56 6.53 0.14 -16.36
N ALA A 57 6.61 1.46 -16.18
CA ALA A 57 5.82 2.18 -15.19
C ALA A 57 4.32 1.99 -15.41
N SER A 58 3.85 2.05 -16.67
CA SER A 58 2.40 1.93 -16.95
C SER A 58 1.78 0.60 -16.53
N HIS A 59 2.59 -0.46 -16.37
CA HIS A 59 2.13 -1.79 -15.97
C HIS A 59 2.05 -1.99 -14.45
N VAL A 60 2.85 -1.25 -13.68
CA VAL A 60 2.82 -1.32 -12.21
C VAL A 60 1.56 -0.63 -11.70
N ARG A 61 0.69 -1.41 -11.07
CA ARG A 61 -0.59 -0.94 -10.53
C ARG A 61 -0.94 -1.62 -9.22
N ALA A 62 -1.46 -0.84 -8.27
CA ALA A 62 -2.24 -1.36 -7.16
C ALA A 62 -3.63 -1.75 -7.66
N ARG A 63 -4.07 -2.98 -7.37
CA ARG A 63 -5.40 -3.48 -7.72
C ARG A 63 -5.98 -4.30 -6.58
N ALA A 64 -7.28 -4.17 -6.37
CA ALA A 64 -8.01 -5.11 -5.53
C ALA A 64 -8.07 -6.48 -6.21
N ARG A 65 -7.72 -7.53 -5.48
CA ARG A 65 -7.74 -8.93 -5.90
C ARG A 65 -8.46 -9.76 -4.84
N GLY A 66 -9.77 -9.92 -4.99
CA GLY A 66 -10.58 -10.58 -3.97
C GLY A 66 -10.64 -9.73 -2.71
N SER A 67 -10.21 -10.29 -1.57
CA SER A 67 -10.18 -9.63 -0.26
C SER A 67 -8.83 -8.99 0.09
N ILE A 68 -7.95 -8.80 -0.89
CA ILE A 68 -6.62 -8.20 -0.69
C ILE A 68 -6.36 -7.15 -1.75
N TYR A 69 -5.41 -6.25 -1.48
CA TYR A 69 -4.79 -5.43 -2.50
C TYR A 69 -3.46 -6.04 -2.93
N GLU A 70 -3.21 -6.00 -4.24
CA GLU A 70 -1.98 -6.48 -4.86
C GLU A 70 -1.35 -5.34 -5.66
N VAL A 71 -0.04 -5.10 -5.45
CA VAL A 71 0.76 -4.24 -6.32
C VAL A 71 1.58 -5.16 -7.22
N SER A 72 1.33 -5.11 -8.53
CA SER A 72 2.05 -5.94 -9.51
C SER A 72 2.18 -5.24 -10.86
N ASP A 73 3.06 -5.79 -11.71
CA ASP A 73 3.19 -5.46 -13.13
C ASP A 73 2.33 -6.35 -14.04
N GLY A 74 1.47 -7.19 -13.45
CA GLY A 74 0.65 -8.17 -14.14
C GLY A 74 1.41 -9.36 -14.75
N GLY A 75 2.69 -9.56 -14.40
CA GLY A 75 3.49 -10.72 -14.82
C GLY A 75 3.88 -10.74 -16.30
N LYS A 76 3.62 -9.65 -17.03
CA LYS A 76 3.90 -9.51 -18.48
C LYS A 76 5.20 -8.78 -18.77
N VAL A 77 5.86 -8.27 -17.74
CA VAL A 77 7.02 -7.40 -17.85
C VAL A 77 8.27 -8.21 -17.46
N VAL A 78 9.26 -8.20 -18.35
CA VAL A 78 10.57 -8.79 -18.09
C VAL A 78 11.56 -7.65 -17.90
N TYR A 79 12.08 -7.54 -16.68
CA TYR A 79 13.15 -6.59 -16.36
C TYR A 79 14.48 -7.17 -16.81
N GLY A 80 15.20 -6.45 -17.67
CA GLY A 80 16.49 -6.90 -18.19
C GLY A 80 17.61 -5.85 -18.08
N PRO A 81 18.88 -6.27 -18.23
CA PRO A 81 20.06 -5.46 -17.93
C PRO A 81 20.14 -4.08 -18.60
N TRP A 82 19.53 -3.94 -19.80
CA TRP A 82 19.48 -2.68 -20.54
C TRP A 82 18.77 -1.56 -19.77
N LEU A 83 17.85 -1.89 -18.84
CA LEU A 83 17.17 -0.92 -17.98
C LEU A 83 18.12 -0.19 -17.04
N ALA A 84 19.19 -0.85 -16.60
CA ALA A 84 20.23 -0.24 -15.76
C ALA A 84 21.29 0.51 -16.58
N GLY A 85 21.19 0.53 -17.91
CA GLY A 85 22.17 1.10 -18.83
C GLY A 85 23.20 0.08 -19.36
N THR A 86 23.76 0.36 -20.55
CA THR A 86 24.93 -0.35 -21.09
C THR A 86 26.03 0.67 -21.41
N GLY A 87 27.26 0.47 -20.91
CA GLY A 87 28.38 1.40 -21.11
C GLY A 87 28.95 1.98 -19.80
N SER A 88 29.98 2.83 -19.91
CA SER A 88 30.90 3.32 -18.85
C SER A 88 30.28 3.79 -17.52
N ARG A 89 28.97 4.07 -17.46
CA ARG A 89 28.21 4.35 -16.23
C ARG A 89 27.84 3.13 -15.38
N ASN A 90 27.83 1.93 -15.96
CA ASN A 90 27.77 0.65 -15.23
C ASN A 90 29.17 0.07 -14.97
N PHE A 91 30.22 0.83 -15.23
CA PHE A 91 31.54 0.52 -14.70
C PHE A 91 31.69 1.18 -13.31
N PRO A 92 31.98 0.45 -12.23
CA PRO A 92 32.20 -1.00 -12.15
C PRO A 92 30.96 -1.84 -11.78
N ARG A 93 29.75 -1.26 -11.71
CA ARG A 93 28.51 -2.00 -11.36
C ARG A 93 28.03 -2.93 -12.50
N THR A 94 28.54 -4.16 -12.50
CA THR A 94 28.24 -5.20 -13.50
C THR A 94 26.96 -6.02 -13.24
N ARG A 95 26.34 -5.90 -12.05
CA ARG A 95 25.17 -6.72 -11.67
C ARG A 95 23.89 -5.94 -11.82
N PHE A 96 23.01 -6.41 -12.71
CA PHE A 96 21.67 -5.87 -12.90
C PHE A 96 20.83 -6.09 -11.63
N LYS A 97 20.47 -5.00 -10.96
CA LYS A 97 19.64 -5.01 -9.74
C LYS A 97 18.14 -5.02 -10.04
N GLY A 98 17.74 -5.43 -11.24
CA GLY A 98 16.43 -5.18 -11.81
C GLY A 98 15.23 -5.48 -10.95
N TYR A 99 15.27 -6.53 -10.11
CA TYR A 99 14.16 -6.91 -9.21
C TYR A 99 14.35 -6.42 -7.76
N GLU A 100 15.48 -5.79 -7.45
CA GLU A 100 15.78 -5.27 -6.11
C GLU A 100 14.87 -4.09 -5.75
N HIS A 101 14.38 -3.34 -6.73
CA HIS A 101 13.42 -2.24 -6.52
C HIS A 101 12.12 -2.73 -5.86
N TRP A 102 11.58 -3.89 -6.26
CA TRP A 102 10.41 -4.50 -5.61
C TRP A 102 10.66 -4.81 -4.14
N ARG A 103 11.83 -5.38 -3.84
CA ARG A 103 12.22 -5.72 -2.47
C ARG A 103 12.36 -4.46 -1.61
N LEU A 104 13.01 -3.42 -2.11
CA LEU A 104 13.21 -2.17 -1.37
C LEU A 104 11.89 -1.43 -1.16
N ALA A 105 11.02 -1.41 -2.18
CA ALA A 105 9.67 -0.87 -2.07
C ALA A 105 8.88 -1.58 -0.96
N PHE A 106 8.91 -2.91 -0.94
CA PHE A 106 8.24 -3.70 0.10
C PHE A 106 8.79 -3.41 1.51
N GLN A 107 10.12 -3.39 1.67
CA GLN A 107 10.75 -3.09 2.96
C GLN A 107 10.48 -1.67 3.45
N GLU A 108 10.39 -0.69 2.54
CA GLU A 108 10.01 0.67 2.90
C GLU A 108 8.52 0.77 3.22
N LEU A 109 7.66 0.03 2.51
CA LEU A 109 6.23 -0.03 2.79
C LEU A 109 5.96 -0.60 4.18
N GLU A 110 6.55 -1.75 4.53
CA GLU A 110 6.39 -2.39 5.84
C GLU A 110 6.74 -1.44 7.00
N LYS A 111 7.78 -0.62 6.83
CA LYS A 111 8.18 0.37 7.84
C LYS A 111 7.19 1.53 7.98
N ASN A 112 6.41 1.81 6.94
CA ASN A 112 5.48 2.93 6.90
C ASN A 112 4.03 2.54 7.21
N THR A 113 3.68 1.25 7.20
CA THR A 113 2.31 0.78 7.38
C THR A 113 1.64 1.35 8.63
N ASP A 114 2.31 1.28 9.79
CA ASP A 114 1.74 1.79 11.05
C ASP A 114 1.48 3.30 10.99
N ARG A 115 2.40 4.06 10.40
CA ARG A 115 2.25 5.52 10.22
C ARG A 115 1.10 5.87 9.28
N ILE A 116 0.87 5.07 8.24
CA ILE A 116 -0.27 5.23 7.33
C ILE A 116 -1.57 4.95 8.10
N ALA A 117 -1.62 3.84 8.83
CA ALA A 117 -2.76 3.45 9.65
C ALA A 117 -3.12 4.57 10.66
N GLU A 118 -2.15 5.08 11.42
CA GLU A 118 -2.36 6.19 12.35
C GLU A 118 -2.92 7.44 11.67
N ARG A 119 -2.36 7.82 10.50
CA ARG A 119 -2.82 8.98 9.73
C ARG A 119 -4.28 8.82 9.29
N VAL A 120 -4.63 7.64 8.78
CA VAL A 120 -5.98 7.32 8.30
C VAL A 120 -6.97 7.24 9.47
N PHE A 121 -6.54 6.84 10.66
CA PHE A 121 -7.41 6.66 11.83
C PHE A 121 -7.96 7.98 12.40
N ILE A 122 -7.21 9.08 12.28
CA ILE A 122 -7.56 10.40 12.84
C ILE A 122 -9.00 10.87 12.49
N PRO A 123 -9.44 10.86 11.21
CA PRO A 123 -10.81 11.22 10.87
C PRO A 123 -11.87 10.27 11.47
N TYR A 124 -11.56 8.98 11.59
CA TYR A 124 -12.49 7.97 12.14
C TYR A 124 -12.70 8.10 13.65
N LEU A 125 -11.68 8.52 14.39
CA LEU A 125 -11.80 8.83 15.83
C LEU A 125 -12.90 9.85 16.13
N ARG A 126 -13.16 10.80 15.22
CA ARG A 126 -14.23 11.80 15.39
C ARG A 126 -15.63 11.22 15.18
N ARG A 127 -15.76 10.12 14.44
CA ARG A 127 -17.03 9.45 14.13
C ARG A 127 -17.45 8.44 15.20
N MET A 128 -16.51 8.03 16.05
CA MET A 128 -16.72 7.07 17.14
C MET A 128 -16.97 7.73 18.50
N LYS A 129 -16.83 9.06 18.58
CA LYS A 129 -17.22 9.87 19.75
C LYS A 129 -18.69 10.25 19.66
#